data_AF-A0A8S0X1T1-F1
#
_entry.id   AF-A0A8S0X1T1-F1
#
_cell.length_a   1.000
_cell.length_b   1.000
_cell.length_c   1.000
_cell.angle_alpha   90.00
_cell.angle_beta   90.00
_cell.angle_gamma   90.00
#
_symmetry.space_group_name_H-M   'P 1'
#
loop_
_entity.id
_entity.type
_entity.pdbx_description
1 polymer ?
#
loop_
_entity_poly.entity_id
_entity_poly.type
_entity_poly.pdbx_seq_one_letter_code
_entity_poly.pdbx_strand_id
1 'polypeptide(L)'
;MLRTDNQMKLSEYGNLYDVVVPKDNLLRKIKENIDFGFVNPMLKKQYCEAFGRPAKEPEMMFKIMFLKRMYDMSDEILVDNLGYNMAFKYFIGLDPEDDTIDPSLLTKFRKTRITEDILEEMLFNAPQRSFGTLSG
;
A
#
# COMPACT_ATOMS: atom_id res chain seq x y z
N MET A 1 8.11 -22.73 11.31
CA MET A 1 8.46 -23.23 9.97
C MET A 1 8.17 -22.11 8.98
N LEU A 2 9.20 -21.50 8.40
CA LEU A 2 9.04 -20.43 7.41
C LEU A 2 8.69 -21.09 6.07
N ARG A 3 7.43 -20.92 5.62
CA ARG A 3 7.02 -21.36 4.28
C ARG A 3 7.82 -20.56 3.26
N THR A 4 8.77 -21.25 2.64
CA THR A 4 9.51 -20.76 1.47
C THR A 4 8.76 -21.27 0.25
N ASP A 5 7.58 -20.70 0.00
CA ASP A 5 6.89 -20.88 -1.28
C ASP A 5 6.98 -19.56 -2.03
N ASN A 6 8.17 -19.30 -2.58
CA ASN A 6 8.34 -18.30 -3.64
C ASN A 6 7.88 -18.90 -4.97
N GLN A 7 6.70 -19.52 -4.98
CA GLN A 7 5.96 -19.71 -6.22
C GLN A 7 5.47 -18.33 -6.61
N MET A 8 5.76 -17.89 -7.84
CA MET A 8 5.01 -16.80 -8.45
C MET A 8 3.56 -17.27 -8.58
N LYS A 9 2.80 -17.12 -7.50
CA LYS A 9 1.37 -17.35 -7.48
C LYS A 9 0.79 -16.26 -8.38
N LEU A 10 0.43 -16.65 -9.59
CA LEU A 10 -0.39 -15.80 -10.44
C LEU A 10 -1.78 -15.85 -9.83
N SER A 11 -2.32 -14.70 -9.41
CA SER A 11 -3.70 -14.63 -8.96
C SER A 11 -4.61 -15.19 -10.05
N GLU A 12 -5.46 -16.14 -9.68
CA GLU A 12 -6.44 -16.73 -10.59
C GLU A 12 -7.48 -15.67 -11.01
N TYR A 13 -7.64 -14.62 -10.20
CA TYR A 13 -8.61 -13.56 -10.40
C TYR A 13 -7.99 -12.19 -10.71
N GLY A 14 -6.68 -12.10 -10.99
CA GLY A 14 -6.00 -10.80 -11.19
C GLY A 14 -6.63 -9.92 -12.28
N ASN A 15 -7.18 -10.53 -13.32
CA ASN A 15 -7.90 -9.84 -14.40
C ASN A 15 -9.20 -9.15 -13.92
N LEU A 16 -9.73 -9.52 -12.75
CA LEU A 16 -10.93 -8.92 -12.17
C LEU A 16 -10.72 -7.42 -11.94
N TYR A 17 -9.51 -6.99 -11.57
CA TYR A 17 -9.22 -5.57 -11.36
C TYR A 17 -9.44 -4.71 -12.60
N ASP A 18 -9.19 -5.24 -13.80
CA ASP A 18 -9.45 -4.50 -15.04
C ASP A 18 -10.95 -4.31 -15.30
N VAL A 19 -11.79 -5.16 -14.71
CA VAL A 19 -13.25 -5.08 -14.81
C VAL A 19 -13.83 -4.21 -13.70
N VAL A 20 -13.37 -4.37 -12.46
CA VAL A 20 -13.98 -3.72 -11.27
C VAL A 20 -13.32 -2.42 -10.86
N VAL A 21 -12.07 -2.16 -11.28
CA VAL A 21 -11.35 -0.91 -11.02
C VAL A 21 -11.12 -0.19 -12.35
N PRO A 22 -12.01 0.75 -12.73
CA PRO A 22 -11.88 1.51 -13.97
C PRO A 22 -10.52 2.19 -14.08
N LYS A 23 -10.01 2.35 -15.29
CA LYS A 23 -8.75 3.09 -15.54
C LYS A 23 -8.80 4.54 -15.05
N ASP A 24 -10.01 5.11 -14.96
CA ASP A 24 -10.22 6.46 -14.45
C ASP A 24 -10.17 6.55 -12.91
N ASN A 25 -10.14 5.41 -12.20
CA ASN A 25 -10.09 5.36 -10.75
C ASN A 25 -8.83 6.05 -10.21
N LEU A 26 -9.02 6.93 -9.22
CA LEU A 26 -7.96 7.72 -8.62
C LEU A 26 -6.80 6.85 -8.08
N LEU A 27 -7.11 5.80 -7.33
CA LEU A 27 -6.09 4.93 -6.74
C LEU A 27 -5.30 4.18 -7.80
N ARG A 28 -5.97 3.75 -8.88
CA ARG A 28 -5.32 3.11 -10.01
C ARG A 28 -4.32 4.07 -10.68
N LYS A 29 -4.74 5.30 -10.95
CA LYS A 29 -3.85 6.34 -11.47
C LYS A 29 -2.67 6.61 -10.55
N ILE A 30 -2.89 6.76 -9.24
CA ILE A 30 -1.81 6.99 -8.28
C ILE A 30 -0.81 5.84 -8.30
N LYS A 31 -1.29 4.58 -8.24
CA LYS A 31 -0.43 3.40 -8.29
C LYS A 31 0.40 3.29 -9.58
N GLU A 32 -0.16 3.70 -10.71
CA GLU A 32 0.50 3.64 -12.01
C GLU A 32 1.46 4.82 -12.25
N ASN A 33 1.21 5.98 -11.63
CA ASN A 33 2.02 7.20 -11.82
C ASN A 33 3.08 7.42 -10.73
N ILE A 34 2.93 6.81 -9.56
CA ILE A 34 3.88 6.92 -8.45
C ILE A 34 4.60 5.59 -8.29
N ASP A 35 5.90 5.59 -8.50
CA ASP A 35 6.76 4.49 -8.09
C ASP A 35 6.92 4.55 -6.56
N PHE A 36 6.41 3.56 -5.84
CA PHE A 36 6.54 3.45 -4.37
C PHE A 36 7.83 2.73 -3.94
N GLY A 37 8.67 2.31 -4.88
CA GLY A 37 9.93 1.62 -4.60
C GLY A 37 10.90 2.41 -3.73
N PHE A 38 10.77 3.76 -3.67
CA PHE A 38 11.57 4.62 -2.78
C PHE A 38 11.35 4.35 -1.29
N VAL A 39 10.21 3.75 -0.91
CA VAL A 39 9.88 3.42 0.46
C VAL A 39 10.86 2.38 1.03
N ASN A 40 11.25 1.41 0.21
CA ASN A 40 12.13 0.31 0.63
C ASN A 40 13.51 0.78 1.13
N PRO A 41 14.31 1.57 0.39
CA PRO A 41 15.60 2.05 0.88
C PRO A 41 15.48 3.00 2.08
N MET A 42 14.38 3.77 2.19
CA MET A 42 14.14 4.64 3.34
C MET A 42 13.89 3.84 4.62
N LEU A 43 13.10 2.77 4.53
CA LEU A 43 12.75 1.93 5.67
C LEU A 43 13.78 0.84 5.96
N LYS A 44 14.70 0.58 5.03
CA LYS A 44 15.80 -0.38 5.20
C LYS A 44 16.64 -0.13 6.45
N LYS A 45 16.79 1.14 6.87
CA LYS A 45 17.53 1.50 8.10
C LYS A 45 16.75 1.21 9.39
N GLN A 46 15.42 1.14 9.31
CA GLN A 46 14.52 0.97 10.46
C GLN A 46 14.04 -0.48 10.60
N TYR A 47 13.77 -1.14 9.47
CA TYR A 47 13.61 -2.58 9.35
C TYR A 47 14.99 -3.23 9.29
N CYS A 48 15.64 -3.39 10.46
CA CYS A 48 16.91 -4.12 10.57
C CYS A 48 16.93 -5.41 9.72
N GLU A 49 18.06 -5.68 9.06
CA GLU A 49 18.33 -6.81 8.13
C GLU A 49 17.98 -8.23 8.67
N ALA A 50 17.59 -8.35 9.94
CA ALA A 50 17.28 -9.60 10.62
C ALA A 50 15.86 -10.14 10.38
N PHE A 51 14.93 -9.34 9.86
CA PHE A 51 13.57 -9.81 9.57
C PHE A 51 13.45 -10.21 8.10
N GLY A 52 13.61 -11.51 7.83
CA GLY A 52 13.37 -12.16 6.53
C GLY A 52 11.90 -12.14 6.07
N ARG A 53 11.18 -11.04 6.29
CA ARG A 53 9.90 -10.78 5.62
C ARG A 53 10.18 -10.12 4.27
N PRO A 54 9.43 -10.51 3.22
CA PRO A 54 9.67 -10.02 1.86
C PRO A 54 9.57 -8.50 1.80
N ALA A 55 10.38 -7.89 0.93
CA ALA A 55 10.41 -6.45 0.66
C ALA A 55 9.06 -5.83 0.23
N LYS A 56 8.01 -6.65 0.04
CA LYS A 56 6.62 -6.20 -0.18
C LYS A 56 5.99 -5.53 1.05
N GLU A 57 6.41 -5.89 2.27
CA GLU A 57 5.74 -5.41 3.49
C GLU A 57 5.90 -3.90 3.75
N PRO A 58 7.09 -3.28 3.61
CA PRO A 58 7.24 -1.84 3.94
C PRO A 58 6.49 -0.93 2.94
N GLU A 59 6.55 -1.26 1.65
CA GLU A 59 5.82 -0.55 0.60
C GLU A 59 4.30 -0.68 0.77
N MET A 60 3.81 -1.89 1.02
CA MET A 60 2.38 -2.15 1.27
C MET A 60 1.88 -1.35 2.47
N MET A 61 2.62 -1.40 3.58
CA MET A 61 2.24 -0.67 4.80
C MET A 61 2.23 0.85 4.59
N PHE A 62 3.17 1.38 3.79
CA PHE A 62 3.15 2.78 3.39
C PHE A 62 1.88 3.14 2.60
N LYS A 63 1.51 2.33 1.60
CA LYS A 63 0.29 2.51 0.82
C LYS A 63 -0.98 2.45 1.70
N ILE A 64 -0.99 1.59 2.71
CA ILE A 64 -2.09 1.51 3.69
C ILE A 64 -2.20 2.79 4.52
N MET A 65 -1.08 3.35 4.98
CA MET A 65 -1.07 4.65 5.67
C MET A 65 -1.48 5.80 4.75
N PHE A 66 -1.06 5.76 3.48
CA PHE A 66 -1.48 6.72 2.48
C PHE A 66 -3.01 6.71 2.29
N LEU A 67 -3.63 5.52 2.15
CA LEU A 67 -5.08 5.38 2.09
C LEU A 67 -5.77 5.93 3.33
N LYS A 68 -5.25 5.59 4.51
CA LYS A 68 -5.77 6.06 5.78
C LYS A 68 -5.82 7.59 5.84
N ARG A 69 -4.73 8.26 5.43
CA ARG A 69 -4.62 9.72 5.43
C ARG A 69 -5.48 10.38 4.35
N MET A 70 -5.50 9.79 3.15
CA MET A 70 -6.24 10.35 2.01
C MET A 70 -7.76 10.34 2.21
N TYR A 71 -8.28 9.34 2.92
CA TYR A 71 -9.71 9.19 3.21
C TYR A 71 -10.09 9.51 4.66
N ASP A 72 -9.15 9.98 5.48
CA ASP A 72 -9.33 10.29 6.90
C ASP A 72 -10.05 9.17 7.70
N MET A 73 -9.58 7.92 7.53
CA MET A 73 -10.21 6.73 8.11
C MET A 73 -9.58 6.30 9.43
N SER A 74 -10.37 5.66 10.29
CA SER A 74 -9.86 4.90 11.43
C SER A 74 -9.19 3.59 10.97
N ASP A 75 -8.38 2.99 11.84
CA ASP A 75 -7.76 1.69 11.56
C ASP A 75 -8.78 0.59 11.28
N GLU A 76 -9.87 0.55 12.05
CA GLU A 76 -10.93 -0.46 11.92
C GLU A 76 -11.61 -0.33 10.56
N ILE A 77 -12.02 0.88 10.19
CA ILE A 77 -12.64 1.18 8.89
C ILE A 77 -11.68 0.85 7.75
N LEU A 78 -10.40 1.15 7.91
CA LEU A 78 -9.37 0.85 6.91
C LEU A 78 -9.22 -0.67 6.70
N VAL A 79 -9.08 -1.45 7.77
CA VAL A 79 -8.95 -2.92 7.68
C VAL A 79 -10.19 -3.54 7.05
N ASP A 80 -11.38 -3.06 7.42
CA ASP A 80 -12.64 -3.51 6.83
C ASP A 80 -12.66 -3.20 5.33
N ASN A 81 -12.34 -1.96 4.93
CA ASN A 81 -12.28 -1.59 3.52
C ASN A 81 -11.25 -2.41 2.75
N LEU A 82 -10.08 -2.72 3.32
CA LEU A 82 -9.10 -3.59 2.66
C LEU A 82 -9.63 -5.02 2.42
N GLY A 83 -10.63 -5.47 3.20
CA GLY A 83 -11.25 -6.78 3.02
C GLY A 83 -12.15 -6.90 1.78
N TYR A 84 -12.88 -5.83 1.42
CA TYR A 84 -13.87 -5.89 0.34
C TYR A 84 -13.66 -4.86 -0.79
N ASN A 85 -12.92 -3.78 -0.57
CA ASN A 85 -12.74 -2.72 -1.55
C ASN A 85 -11.65 -3.09 -2.55
N MET A 86 -12.07 -3.46 -3.76
CA MET A 86 -11.18 -3.91 -4.82
C MET A 86 -10.20 -2.83 -5.28
N ALA A 87 -10.59 -1.54 -5.25
CA ALA A 87 -9.67 -0.45 -5.59
C ALA A 87 -8.56 -0.32 -4.54
N PHE A 88 -8.88 -0.57 -3.27
CA PHE A 88 -7.89 -0.53 -2.20
C PHE A 88 -6.94 -1.71 -2.28
N LYS A 89 -7.46 -2.94 -2.47
CA LYS A 89 -6.62 -4.13 -2.68
C LYS A 89 -5.68 -3.95 -3.87
N TYR A 90 -6.19 -3.45 -5.00
CA TYR A 90 -5.37 -3.13 -6.18
C TYR A 90 -4.27 -2.12 -5.86
N PHE A 91 -4.60 -1.07 -5.10
CA PHE A 91 -3.64 -0.02 -4.72
C PHE A 91 -2.49 -0.58 -3.88
N ILE A 92 -2.81 -1.38 -2.87
CA ILE A 92 -1.81 -1.95 -1.94
C ILE A 92 -1.08 -3.17 -2.53
N GLY A 93 -1.56 -3.72 -3.64
CA GLY A 93 -0.97 -4.86 -4.33
C GLY A 93 -1.31 -6.21 -3.69
N LEU A 94 -2.49 -6.31 -3.06
CA LEU A 94 -3.10 -7.58 -2.70
C LEU A 94 -3.81 -8.16 -3.92
N ASP A 95 -3.92 -9.48 -3.97
CA ASP A 95 -4.75 -10.17 -4.95
C ASP A 95 -6.24 -10.10 -4.54
N PRO A 96 -7.19 -10.21 -5.48
CA PRO A 96 -8.62 -10.12 -5.15
C PRO A 96 -9.07 -11.15 -4.10
N GLU A 97 -8.51 -12.35 -4.17
CA GLU A 97 -8.74 -13.49 -3.29
C GLU A 97 -7.99 -13.43 -1.95
N ASP A 98 -7.03 -12.52 -1.79
CA ASP A 98 -6.29 -12.41 -0.54
C ASP A 98 -7.19 -11.88 0.59
N ASP A 99 -6.98 -12.42 1.78
CA ASP A 99 -7.60 -11.92 3.00
C ASP A 99 -7.10 -10.51 3.34
N THR A 100 -7.87 -9.78 4.16
CA THR A 100 -7.43 -8.47 4.67
C THR A 100 -6.17 -8.59 5.54
N ILE A 101 -5.51 -7.45 5.77
CA ILE A 101 -4.33 -7.41 6.65
C ILE A 101 -4.71 -7.61 8.13
N ASP A 102 -3.83 -8.26 8.89
CA ASP A 102 -4.01 -8.39 10.33
C ASP A 102 -3.88 -7.02 11.03
N PRO A 103 -4.86 -6.58 11.83
CA PRO A 103 -4.83 -5.27 12.53
C PRO A 103 -3.58 -5.05 13.41
N SER A 104 -2.96 -6.12 13.91
CA SER A 104 -1.73 -6.02 14.70
C SER A 104 -0.53 -5.53 13.88
N LEU A 105 -0.58 -5.66 12.55
CA LEU A 105 0.44 -5.09 11.63
C LEU A 105 0.44 -3.57 11.71
N LEU A 106 -0.73 -2.93 11.74
CA LEU A 106 -0.85 -1.47 11.90
C LEU A 106 -0.24 -1.00 13.22
N THR A 107 -0.47 -1.76 14.29
CA THR A 107 0.07 -1.46 15.62
C THR A 107 1.59 -1.63 15.68
N LYS A 108 2.14 -2.69 15.06
CA LYS A 108 3.59 -2.88 14.95
C LYS A 108 4.22 -1.77 14.10
N PHE A 109 3.60 -1.41 12.98
CA PHE A 109 4.11 -0.40 12.08
C PHE A 109 4.20 1.00 12.71
N ARG A 110 3.15 1.42 13.45
CA ARG A 110 3.19 2.65 14.24
C ARG A 110 4.35 2.68 15.24
N LYS A 111 4.66 1.55 15.86
CA LYS A 111 5.81 1.41 16.77
C LYS A 111 7.15 1.41 16.04
N THR A 112 7.17 1.10 14.73
CA THR A 112 8.39 0.87 13.93
C THR A 112 8.80 2.06 13.05
N ARG A 113 8.25 3.27 13.30
CA ARG A 113 8.84 4.56 12.88
C ARG A 113 8.74 4.96 11.40
N ILE A 114 7.65 4.65 10.70
CA ILE A 114 7.07 5.66 9.80
C ILE A 114 6.19 6.55 10.66
N THR A 115 6.75 7.65 11.15
CA THR A 115 5.95 8.68 11.81
C THR A 115 5.13 9.42 10.76
N GLU A 116 4.00 10.00 11.18
CA GLU A 116 3.22 10.95 10.38
C GLU A 116 4.13 11.96 9.67
N ASP A 117 5.23 12.36 10.30
CA ASP A 117 6.27 13.23 9.73
C ASP A 117 6.86 12.72 8.39
N ILE A 118 7.10 11.40 8.25
CA ILE A 118 7.64 10.83 7.00
C ILE A 118 6.54 10.79 5.93
N LEU A 119 5.30 10.48 6.32
CA LEU A 119 4.14 10.54 5.42
C LEU A 119 3.90 11.96 4.94
N GLU A 120 4.02 12.94 5.83
CA GLU A 120 3.89 14.36 5.52
C GLU A 120 5.04 14.86 4.65
N GLU A 121 6.29 14.50 4.97
CA GLU A 121 7.45 14.80 4.13
C GLU A 121 7.28 14.18 2.73
N MET A 122 6.75 12.96 2.63
CA MET A 122 6.50 12.30 1.35
C MET A 122 5.32 12.87 0.59
N LEU A 123 4.24 13.29 1.26
CA LEU A 123 3.14 14.03 0.63
C LEU A 123 3.60 15.40 0.12
N PHE A 124 4.52 16.05 0.85
CA PHE A 124 5.05 17.37 0.52
C PHE A 124 6.14 17.32 -0.56
N ASN A 125 7.03 16.32 -0.52
CA ASN A 125 8.14 16.10 -1.45
C ASN A 125 7.80 15.15 -2.60
N ALA A 126 6.61 14.54 -2.60
CA ALA A 126 6.09 13.85 -3.78
C ALA A 126 6.26 14.82 -4.95
N PRO A 127 6.99 14.44 -6.01
CA PRO A 127 7.29 15.36 -7.09
C PRO A 127 5.98 15.94 -7.58
N GLN A 128 5.81 17.27 -7.46
CA GLN A 128 4.66 18.05 -7.93
C GLN A 128 4.38 17.90 -9.45
N ARG A 129 5.06 16.97 -10.12
CA ARG A 129 4.94 16.62 -11.53
C ARG A 129 3.86 15.56 -11.76
N SER A 130 2.63 15.79 -11.29
CA SER A 130 1.43 15.13 -11.86
C SER A 130 0.09 15.55 -11.25
N PHE A 131 0.06 16.31 -10.15
CA PHE A 131 -1.21 16.83 -9.62
C PHE A 131 -1.74 18.09 -10.34
N GLY A 132 -1.05 18.56 -11.38
CA GLY A 132 -1.50 19.66 -12.23
C GLY A 132 -2.29 19.17 -13.44
N THR A 133 -3.60 18.96 -13.27
CA THR A 133 -4.68 19.26 -14.25
C THR A 133 -5.97 18.50 -13.84
N LEU A 134 -6.64 18.95 -12.77
CA LEU A 134 -8.07 18.68 -12.57
C LEU A 134 -8.77 19.98 -12.13
N SER A 135 -8.45 21.07 -12.83
CA SER A 135 -9.24 22.30 -12.84
C SER A 135 -9.11 22.92 -14.23
N GLY A 136 -10.06 22.59 -15.09
CA GLY A 136 -10.22 23.08 -16.45
C GLY A 136 -11.55 22.63 -16.98
#